data_AF-A0A1V5WZU8-F1
#
_entry.id   AF-A0A1V5WZU8-F1
#
_cell.length_a   1.000
_cell.length_b   1.000
_cell.length_c   1.000
_cell.angle_alpha   90.00
_cell.angle_beta   90.00
_cell.angle_gamma   90.00
#
_symmetry.space_group_name_H-M   'P 1'
#
loop_
_entity.id
_entity.type
_entity.pdbx_description
1 polymer ?
#
loop_
_entity_poly.entity_id
_entity_poly.type
_entity_poly.pdbx_seq_one_letter_code
_entity_poly.pdbx_strand_id
1 'polypeptide(L)'
;MNNNKGFTLLEILLVVAAITILAGIVILAINPNKQLADTRNSQRWMDVNAILNAVYQYSIDNNGNLPSSITATAAGICKSGTAAATCIDDDLVDLSVLTTSEKYLVSIPVDPSGTTTNSVNYEIKTTAGGRIVVSAPEAEEGATISVQR
;
A
#
# COMPACT_ATOMS: atom_id res chain seq x y z
N MET A 1 57.72 27.99 13.83
CA MET A 1 56.92 28.51 14.94
C MET A 1 55.47 28.40 14.52
N ASN A 2 54.74 27.41 15.04
CA ASN A 2 53.33 27.21 14.68
C ASN A 2 52.46 27.82 15.78
N ASN A 3 51.86 28.97 15.49
CA ASN A 3 50.85 29.59 16.35
C ASN A 3 49.52 28.84 16.15
N ASN A 4 49.30 27.80 16.93
CA ASN A 4 48.00 27.14 17.00
C ASN A 4 47.05 28.04 17.79
N LYS A 5 46.20 28.80 17.09
CA LYS A 5 45.10 29.54 17.71
C LYS A 5 44.07 28.52 18.21
N GLY A 6 43.85 28.48 19.52
CA GLY A 6 42.77 27.71 20.13
C GLY A 6 41.44 28.43 20.03
N PHE A 7 40.34 27.67 20.05
CA PHE A 7 38.99 28.23 20.17
C PHE A 7 38.76 28.81 21.56
N THR A 8 38.05 29.93 21.64
CA THR A 8 37.58 30.52 22.89
C THR A 8 36.32 29.82 23.40
N LEU A 9 36.08 29.86 24.71
CA LEU A 9 34.86 29.32 25.32
C LEU A 9 33.58 29.99 24.76
N LEU A 10 33.67 31.28 24.41
CA LEU A 10 32.58 32.02 23.78
C LEU A 10 32.24 31.48 22.40
N GLU A 11 33.24 31.14 21.58
CA GLU A 11 33.02 30.56 20.25
C GLU A 11 32.34 29.19 20.36
N ILE A 12 32.76 28.34 21.30
CA ILE A 12 32.11 27.03 21.51
C ILE A 12 30.65 27.21 21.96
N LEU A 13 30.38 28.15 22.87
CA LEU A 13 29.03 28.41 23.36
C LEU A 13 28.09 28.88 22.23
N LEU A 14 28.56 29.78 21.37
CA LEU A 14 27.78 30.28 20.24
C LEU A 14 27.53 29.18 19.20
N VAL A 15 28.52 28.32 18.93
CA VAL A 15 28.37 27.19 18.00
C VAL A 15 27.35 26.18 18.52
N VAL A 16 27.39 25.80 19.80
CA VAL A 16 26.40 24.86 20.36
C VAL A 16 24.99 25.47 20.34
N ALA A 17 24.85 26.76 20.67
CA ALA A 17 23.57 27.46 20.56
C ALA A 17 23.06 27.54 19.11
N ALA A 18 23.93 27.72 18.13
CA ALA A 18 23.55 27.72 16.73
C ALA A 18 23.13 26.31 16.25
N ILE A 19 23.86 25.25 16.64
CA ILE A 19 23.54 23.87 16.27
C ILE A 19 22.18 23.45 16.82
N THR A 20 21.85 23.80 18.06
CA THR A 20 20.54 23.44 18.66
C THR A 20 19.38 24.11 17.92
N ILE A 21 19.52 25.39 17.54
CA ILE A 21 18.51 26.11 16.76
C ILE A 21 18.36 25.47 15.38
N LEU A 22 19.48 25.23 14.67
CA LEU A 22 19.45 24.64 13.33
C LEU A 22 18.85 23.23 13.35
N ALA A 23 19.23 22.40 14.33
CA ALA A 23 18.66 21.05 14.48
C ALA A 23 17.15 21.08 14.72
N GLY A 24 16.65 22.01 15.53
CA GLY A 24 15.21 22.18 15.75
C GLY A 24 14.44 22.54 14.48
N ILE A 25 14.98 23.45 13.65
CA ILE A 25 14.37 23.84 12.38
C ILE A 25 14.33 22.67 11.39
N VAL A 26 15.42 21.89 11.29
CA VAL A 26 15.51 20.77 10.34
C VAL A 26 14.48 19.68 10.64
N ILE A 27 14.23 19.37 11.92
CA ILE A 27 13.23 18.35 12.31
C ILE A 27 11.81 18.78 11.90
N LEU A 28 11.49 20.08 12.01
CA LEU A 28 10.20 20.61 11.56
C LEU A 28 10.08 20.63 10.03
N ALA A 29 11.20 20.75 9.31
CA ALA A 29 11.24 20.76 7.85
C ALA A 29 11.07 19.37 7.23
N ILE A 30 11.56 18.32 7.91
CA ILE A 30 11.33 16.93 7.49
C ILE A 30 9.94 16.56 7.99
N ASN A 31 8.97 16.38 7.11
CA ASN A 31 7.64 15.89 7.47
C ASN A 31 7.69 14.35 7.60
N PRO A 32 7.86 13.76 8.80
CA PRO A 32 8.00 12.31 8.95
C PRO A 32 6.71 11.59 8.56
N ASN A 33 5.55 12.21 8.80
CA ASN A 33 4.25 11.64 8.47
C ASN A 33 4.13 11.43 6.97
N LYS A 34 4.60 12.40 6.17
CA LYS A 34 4.64 12.28 4.72
C LYS A 34 5.53 11.11 4.26
N GLN A 35 6.73 10.96 4.80
CA GLN A 35 7.61 9.85 4.42
C GLN A 35 7.01 8.48 4.74
N LEU A 36 6.34 8.35 5.89
CA LEU A 36 5.64 7.13 6.25
C LEU A 36 4.45 6.87 5.31
N ALA A 37 3.69 7.91 4.96
CA ALA A 37 2.60 7.82 3.99
C ALA A 37 3.11 7.40 2.59
N ASP A 38 4.21 7.98 2.12
CA ASP A 38 4.83 7.64 0.83
C ASP A 38 5.33 6.18 0.82
N THR A 39 5.83 5.69 1.96
CA THR A 39 6.23 4.28 2.13
C THR A 39 5.03 3.34 2.06
N ARG A 40 3.93 3.67 2.78
CA ARG A 40 2.68 2.88 2.74
C ARG A 40 2.05 2.91 1.36
N ASN A 41 2.06 4.05 0.67
CA ASN A 41 1.59 4.17 -0.71
C ASN A 41 2.43 3.34 -1.68
N SER A 42 3.75 3.25 -1.46
CA SER A 42 4.61 2.36 -2.25
C SER A 42 4.26 0.88 -2.03
N GLN A 43 3.96 0.49 -0.78
CA GLN A 43 3.47 -0.84 -0.44
C GLN A 43 2.13 -1.13 -1.14
N ARG A 44 1.15 -0.23 -1.03
CA ARG A 44 -0.15 -0.33 -1.74
C ARG A 44 0.03 -0.51 -3.25
N TRP A 45 0.96 0.22 -3.86
CA TRP A 45 1.24 0.09 -5.29
C TRP A 45 1.75 -1.31 -5.65
N MET A 46 2.63 -1.90 -4.83
CA MET A 46 3.07 -3.28 -5.01
C MET A 46 1.91 -4.27 -4.83
N ASP A 47 1.08 -4.06 -3.81
CA ASP A 47 -0.03 -4.95 -3.47
C ASP A 47 -1.11 -4.98 -4.55
N VAL A 48 -1.55 -3.83 -5.07
CA VAL A 48 -2.54 -3.78 -6.16
C VAL A 48 -1.99 -4.43 -7.44
N ASN A 49 -0.69 -4.30 -7.72
CA ASN A 49 -0.05 -4.98 -8.85
C ASN A 49 0.03 -6.49 -8.63
N ALA A 50 0.34 -6.94 -7.42
CA ALA A 50 0.37 -8.37 -7.08
C ALA A 50 -1.02 -9.00 -7.29
N ILE A 51 -2.07 -8.37 -6.78
CA ILE A 51 -3.46 -8.81 -6.95
C ILE A 51 -3.84 -8.82 -8.45
N LEU A 52 -3.57 -7.73 -9.18
CA LEU A 52 -3.87 -7.65 -10.61
C LEU A 52 -3.16 -8.75 -11.42
N ASN A 53 -1.87 -8.98 -11.15
CA ASN A 53 -1.09 -10.00 -11.84
C ASN A 53 -1.58 -11.41 -11.51
N ALA A 54 -1.99 -11.69 -10.27
CA ALA A 54 -2.55 -12.99 -9.90
C ALA A 54 -3.90 -13.25 -10.58
N VAL A 55 -4.81 -12.28 -10.61
CA VAL A 55 -6.09 -12.40 -11.33
C VAL A 55 -5.85 -12.59 -12.82
N TYR A 56 -4.90 -11.85 -13.39
CA TYR A 56 -4.55 -11.97 -14.81
C TYR A 56 -3.91 -13.33 -15.14
N GLN A 57 -3.01 -13.84 -14.29
CA GLN A 57 -2.42 -15.16 -14.48
C GLN A 57 -3.47 -16.27 -14.33
N TYR A 58 -4.40 -16.13 -13.38
CA TYR A 58 -5.56 -17.02 -13.27
C TYR A 58 -6.37 -17.02 -14.57
N SER A 59 -6.62 -15.86 -15.17
CA SER A 59 -7.41 -15.80 -16.41
C SER A 59 -6.71 -16.49 -17.57
N ILE A 60 -5.39 -16.35 -17.70
CA ILE A 60 -4.60 -17.08 -18.70
C ILE A 60 -4.79 -18.59 -18.54
N ASP A 61 -4.70 -19.08 -17.31
CA ASP A 61 -4.75 -20.52 -17.01
C ASP A 61 -6.18 -21.09 -17.08
N ASN A 62 -7.20 -20.22 -17.03
CA ASN A 62 -8.62 -20.59 -17.06
C ASN A 62 -9.34 -20.11 -18.33
N ASN A 63 -8.64 -20.11 -19.48
CA ASN A 63 -9.22 -19.80 -20.80
C ASN A 63 -9.88 -18.41 -20.89
N GLY A 64 -9.32 -17.42 -20.21
CA GLY A 64 -9.82 -16.05 -20.15
C GLY A 64 -10.91 -15.81 -19.10
N ASN A 65 -11.33 -16.83 -18.34
CA ASN A 65 -12.33 -16.67 -17.28
C ASN A 65 -11.70 -16.03 -16.04
N LEU A 66 -12.41 -15.05 -15.48
CA LEU A 66 -12.05 -14.42 -14.21
C LEU A 66 -12.68 -15.17 -13.03
N PRO A 67 -12.17 -14.99 -11.79
CA PRO A 67 -12.90 -15.38 -10.59
C PRO A 67 -14.33 -14.81 -10.64
N SER A 68 -15.33 -15.67 -10.44
CA SER A 68 -16.76 -15.34 -10.66
C SER A 68 -17.32 -14.27 -9.73
N SER A 69 -16.63 -14.01 -8.63
CA SER A 69 -16.95 -12.95 -7.66
C SER A 69 -16.62 -11.55 -8.15
N ILE A 70 -15.77 -11.41 -9.18
CA ILE A 70 -15.39 -10.10 -9.72
C ILE A 70 -16.52 -9.61 -10.63
N THR A 71 -17.08 -8.44 -10.30
CA THR A 71 -18.16 -7.82 -11.07
C THR A 71 -17.72 -6.48 -11.68
N ALA A 72 -18.63 -5.78 -12.37
CA ALA A 72 -18.35 -4.45 -12.92
C ALA A 72 -18.39 -3.33 -11.85
N THR A 73 -18.93 -3.64 -10.67
CA THR A 73 -19.01 -2.72 -9.54
C THR A 73 -17.74 -2.86 -8.70
N ALA A 74 -17.13 -1.74 -8.30
CA ALA A 74 -16.03 -1.75 -7.35
C ALA A 74 -16.53 -2.31 -6.02
N ALA A 75 -15.85 -3.33 -5.52
CA ALA A 75 -16.14 -3.92 -4.23
C ALA A 75 -14.84 -4.30 -3.52
N GLY A 76 -14.88 -4.29 -2.19
CA GLY A 76 -13.75 -4.63 -1.35
C GLY A 76 -13.34 -6.09 -1.52
N ILE A 77 -12.06 -6.40 -1.40
CA ILE A 77 -11.55 -7.77 -1.51
C ILE A 77 -11.61 -8.44 -0.14
N CYS A 78 -12.11 -9.66 -0.13
CA CYS A 78 -12.21 -10.45 1.10
C CYS A 78 -10.85 -10.95 1.57
N LYS A 79 -10.66 -10.97 2.89
CA LYS A 79 -9.45 -11.44 3.56
C LYS A 79 -9.26 -12.94 3.35
N SER A 80 -8.01 -13.35 3.14
CA SER A 80 -7.66 -14.77 3.07
C SER A 80 -8.06 -15.50 4.36
N GLY A 81 -8.72 -16.65 4.19
CA GLY A 81 -9.21 -17.48 5.30
C GLY A 81 -10.61 -17.15 5.78
N THR A 82 -11.23 -16.06 5.30
CA THR A 82 -12.66 -15.81 5.53
C THR A 82 -13.50 -16.79 4.71
N ALA A 83 -14.56 -17.34 5.30
CA ALA A 83 -15.46 -18.24 4.60
C ALA A 83 -16.18 -17.50 3.45
N ALA A 84 -16.31 -18.15 2.29
CA ALA A 84 -16.92 -17.54 1.10
C ALA A 84 -18.33 -16.96 1.37
N ALA A 85 -19.14 -17.65 2.19
CA ALA A 85 -20.46 -17.17 2.58
C ALA A 85 -20.38 -15.83 3.34
N THR A 86 -19.44 -15.70 4.28
CA THR A 86 -19.23 -14.45 5.02
C THR A 86 -18.72 -13.32 4.13
N CYS A 87 -17.88 -13.63 3.13
CA CYS A 87 -17.45 -12.63 2.15
C CYS A 87 -18.65 -12.08 1.36
N ILE A 88 -19.55 -12.97 0.93
CA ILE A 88 -20.75 -12.59 0.17
C ILE A 88 -21.72 -11.79 1.04
N ASP A 89 -21.94 -12.19 2.29
CA ASP A 89 -22.82 -11.47 3.23
C ASP A 89 -22.33 -10.04 3.53
N ASP A 90 -21.02 -9.80 3.43
CA ASP A 90 -20.38 -8.49 3.62
C ASP A 90 -20.20 -7.69 2.31
N ASP A 91 -20.81 -8.13 1.19
CA ASP A 91 -20.67 -7.52 -0.15
C ASP A 91 -19.19 -7.42 -0.63
N LEU A 92 -18.36 -8.39 -0.25
CA LEU A 92 -16.94 -8.47 -0.62
C LEU A 92 -16.69 -9.48 -1.76
N VAL A 93 -15.60 -9.24 -2.49
CA VAL A 93 -15.11 -10.11 -3.57
C VAL A 93 -14.25 -11.23 -2.99
N ASP A 94 -14.73 -12.46 -3.10
CA ASP A 94 -13.97 -13.65 -2.74
C ASP A 94 -12.93 -14.00 -3.81
N LEU A 95 -11.64 -13.87 -3.47
CA LEU A 95 -10.51 -14.26 -4.32
C LEU A 95 -9.76 -15.49 -3.79
N SER A 96 -10.38 -16.30 -2.92
CA SER A 96 -9.79 -17.52 -2.33
C SER A 96 -9.27 -18.52 -3.38
N VAL A 97 -9.85 -18.53 -4.57
CA VAL A 97 -9.38 -19.35 -5.70
C VAL A 97 -7.93 -19.03 -6.11
N LEU A 98 -7.48 -17.79 -5.89
CA LEU A 98 -6.11 -17.37 -6.18
C LEU A 98 -5.10 -17.91 -5.17
N THR A 99 -5.54 -18.17 -3.94
CA THR A 99 -4.67 -18.60 -2.82
C THR A 99 -4.76 -20.09 -2.51
N THR A 100 -5.84 -20.77 -2.90
CA THR A 100 -6.10 -22.19 -2.55
C THR A 100 -4.98 -23.15 -2.94
N SER A 101 -4.28 -22.88 -4.05
CA SER A 101 -3.16 -23.70 -4.52
C SER A 101 -1.79 -23.04 -4.32
N GLU A 102 -1.76 -21.83 -3.73
CA GLU A 102 -0.59 -20.94 -3.64
C GLU A 102 0.09 -20.63 -4.99
N LYS A 103 -0.55 -21.02 -6.11
CA LYS A 103 0.01 -20.91 -7.45
C LYS A 103 0.07 -19.47 -7.94
N TYR A 104 -0.99 -18.71 -7.69
CA TYR A 104 -1.10 -17.32 -8.16
C TYR A 104 -0.68 -16.34 -7.08
N LEU A 105 -1.00 -16.66 -5.82
CA LEU A 105 -0.70 -15.81 -4.68
C LEU A 105 -0.72 -16.66 -3.39
N VAL A 106 0.18 -16.42 -2.44
CA VAL A 106 0.22 -17.18 -1.17
C VAL A 106 -0.90 -16.74 -0.22
N SER A 107 -1.11 -15.43 -0.11
CA SER A 107 -2.18 -14.82 0.68
C SER A 107 -2.52 -13.44 0.13
N ILE A 108 -3.80 -13.07 0.07
CA ILE A 108 -4.21 -11.75 -0.40
C ILE A 108 -3.51 -10.66 0.44
N PRO A 109 -2.78 -9.71 -0.19
CA PRO A 109 -2.13 -8.62 0.53
C PRO A 109 -3.14 -7.77 1.29
N VAL A 110 -2.69 -7.21 2.40
CA VAL A 110 -3.49 -6.39 3.31
C VAL A 110 -2.97 -4.96 3.28
N ASP A 111 -3.86 -3.99 3.19
CA ASP A 111 -3.48 -2.58 3.24
C ASP A 111 -2.62 -2.29 4.49
N PRO A 112 -1.53 -1.52 4.38
CA PRO A 112 -0.65 -1.23 5.52
C PRO A 112 -1.33 -0.45 6.66
N SER A 113 -2.49 0.15 6.42
CA SER A 113 -3.35 0.72 7.48
C SER A 113 -4.15 -0.35 8.25
N GLY A 114 -4.14 -1.60 7.78
CA GLY A 114 -4.78 -2.76 8.40
C GLY A 114 -5.95 -3.32 7.59
N THR A 115 -6.67 -4.28 8.18
CA THR A 115 -7.94 -4.81 7.66
C THR A 115 -9.12 -4.20 8.41
N THR A 116 -10.28 -4.12 7.77
CA THR A 116 -11.55 -4.14 8.52
C THR A 116 -11.88 -5.58 8.94
N THR A 117 -13.10 -5.88 9.38
CA THR A 117 -13.49 -7.21 9.86
C THR A 117 -13.10 -8.32 8.87
N ASN A 118 -13.53 -8.19 7.61
CA ASN A 118 -13.33 -9.20 6.58
C ASN A 118 -12.70 -8.67 5.28
N SER A 119 -12.44 -7.36 5.16
CA SER A 119 -11.82 -6.78 3.96
C SER A 119 -10.35 -6.46 4.17
N VAL A 120 -9.57 -6.63 3.09
CA VAL A 120 -8.16 -6.23 3.04
C VAL A 120 -7.93 -4.76 2.68
N ASN A 121 -9.02 -3.99 2.53
CA ASN A 121 -9.03 -2.57 2.16
C ASN A 121 -8.44 -2.25 0.78
N TYR A 122 -8.47 -3.24 -0.12
CA TYR A 122 -8.31 -3.06 -1.57
C TYR A 122 -9.64 -3.32 -2.26
N GLU A 123 -9.83 -2.71 -3.42
CA GLU A 123 -11.01 -2.91 -4.26
C GLU A 123 -10.64 -3.50 -5.61
N ILE A 124 -11.56 -4.27 -6.18
CA ILE A 124 -11.42 -4.83 -7.52
C ILE A 124 -12.74 -4.69 -8.30
N LYS A 125 -12.61 -4.48 -9.60
CA LYS A 125 -13.72 -4.54 -10.56
C LYS A 125 -13.25 -4.93 -11.95
N THR A 126 -14.22 -5.21 -12.80
CA THR A 126 -14.05 -5.31 -14.25
C THR A 126 -14.61 -4.07 -14.94
N THR A 127 -13.99 -3.67 -16.04
CA THR A 127 -14.54 -2.64 -16.93
C THR A 127 -15.49 -3.26 -17.94
N ALA A 128 -16.32 -2.45 -18.60
CA ALA A 128 -17.16 -2.90 -19.72
C ALA A 128 -16.36 -3.56 -20.87
N GLY A 129 -15.06 -3.25 -20.98
CA GLY A 129 -14.14 -3.86 -21.95
C GLY A 129 -13.45 -5.13 -21.44
N GLY A 130 -13.86 -5.69 -20.29
CA GLY A 130 -13.29 -6.92 -19.72
C GLY A 130 -11.93 -6.74 -19.03
N ARG A 131 -11.42 -5.50 -18.92
CA ARG A 131 -10.17 -5.22 -18.19
C ARG A 131 -10.39 -5.31 -16.69
N ILE A 132 -9.41 -5.85 -15.98
CA ILE A 132 -9.40 -5.90 -14.52
C ILE A 132 -8.82 -4.59 -13.99
N VAL A 133 -9.45 -4.02 -12.96
CA VAL A 133 -8.97 -2.83 -12.26
C VAL A 133 -8.88 -3.14 -10.79
N VAL A 134 -7.72 -2.86 -10.20
CA VAL A 134 -7.49 -2.96 -8.76
C VAL A 134 -7.12 -1.58 -8.23
N SER A 135 -7.66 -1.18 -7.08
CA SER A 135 -7.42 0.12 -6.46
C SER A 135 -7.21 0.04 -4.96
N ALA A 136 -6.45 1.00 -4.44
CA ALA A 136 -6.28 1.23 -3.00
C ALA A 136 -7.01 2.54 -2.62
N PRO A 137 -8.25 2.47 -2.10
CA PRO A 137 -9.03 3.66 -1.75
C PRO A 137 -8.41 4.45 -0.57
N GLU A 138 -7.70 3.77 0.33
CA GLU A 138 -7.04 4.35 1.50
C GLU A 138 -5.66 4.95 1.19
N ALA A 139 -5.41 5.31 -0.07
CA ALA A 139 -4.16 5.97 -0.45
C ALA A 139 -4.03 7.34 0.25
N GLU A 140 -2.88 7.56 0.87
CA GLU A 140 -2.64 8.73 1.72
C GLU A 140 -2.13 9.93 0.90
N GLU A 141 -2.12 11.12 1.51
CA GLU A 141 -1.61 12.36 0.90
C GLU A 141 -2.33 12.75 -0.39
N GLY A 142 -3.58 12.30 -0.58
CA GLY A 142 -4.37 12.55 -1.79
C GLY A 142 -3.90 11.79 -3.02
N ALA A 143 -3.03 10.78 -2.85
CA ALA A 143 -2.60 9.93 -3.95
C ALA A 143 -3.77 9.09 -4.48
N THR A 144 -3.76 8.78 -5.78
CA THR A 144 -4.68 7.81 -6.38
C THR A 144 -3.88 6.62 -6.85
N ILE A 145 -4.11 5.45 -6.24
CA ILE A 145 -3.39 4.22 -6.58
C ILE A 145 -4.40 3.25 -7.20
N SER A 146 -4.29 3.08 -8.51
CA SER A 146 -5.07 2.10 -9.25
C SER A 146 -4.28 1.58 -10.45
N VAL A 147 -4.43 0.29 -10.73
CA VAL A 147 -3.78 -0.41 -11.84
C VAL A 147 -4.81 -1.17 -12.64
N GLN A 148 -4.56 -1.31 -13.95
CA GLN A 148 -5.47 -2.03 -14.84
C GLN A 148 -4.73 -2.88 -15.87
N ARG A 149 -5.36 -3.98 -16.29
CA ARG A 149 -4.87 -4.84 -17.37
C ARG A 149 -6.02 -5.29 -18.27
#